data_AF-A0A6A3BD35-F1
#
_entry.id   AF-A0A6A3BD35-F1
#
_cell.length_a   1.000
_cell.length_b   1.000
_cell.length_c   1.000
_cell.angle_alpha   90.00
_cell.angle_beta   90.00
_cell.angle_gamma   90.00
#
_symmetry.space_group_name_H-M   'P 1'
#
loop_
_entity.id
_entity.type
_entity.pdbx_description
1 polymer ?
#
loop_
_entity_poly.entity_id
_entity_poly.type
_entity_poly.pdbx_seq_one_letter_code
_entity_poly.pdbx_strand_id
1 'polypeptide(L)'
;MSSSSSLTSPTILNPFPPKFSKIYSIPALPTSLSSPCNRRGRSFPRAAASTDFNFSLHDALESSGIDTSHAREARKGFVSQIKELSNIERETSISINRGVDLGKTALYIAAEDDSLISHSSVPLPVDAFLERLDDLSMGYCSHYNSSCRSSRENFLESIEKYLYVRKGFRRSMAKNQAEPRALYLHSVLTHRSGSALMLSLIHCEILKMFRMWGLLDFDVEIFFPRDHDGLPRAYDKQKSKESDQPHIMTVQMLLEEILSNLKVAFWPFQHDRADSLFLRAADAANCVDSFNGSQESAYQLASAKAAQHRLERGVWTSVRFGDMRRALSACERLILLKNNPKEMRDYSILLYHCGLYDQSLKYLKLYQEAKSSSSQRQSTNSISILEEEAVQKLLVRLNLITTEEGWSQPFYVRNFLGNNSEPW
;
A
#
# COMPACT_ATOMS: atom_id res chain seq x y z
N MET A 1 27.84 -1.65 -81.02
CA MET A 1 27.91 -2.22 -79.66
C MET A 1 27.80 -1.04 -78.70
N SER A 2 26.65 -0.97 -78.06
CA SER A 2 26.06 0.19 -77.40
C SER A 2 26.15 0.05 -75.89
N SER A 3 26.62 1.09 -75.20
CA SER A 3 26.42 1.25 -73.76
C SER A 3 26.42 2.73 -73.38
N SER A 4 25.22 3.29 -73.31
CA SER A 4 24.91 4.56 -72.66
C SER A 4 23.83 4.31 -71.60
N SER A 5 24.09 4.86 -70.41
CA SER A 5 23.15 5.32 -69.37
C SER A 5 22.03 4.40 -68.86
N SER A 6 22.01 4.17 -67.54
CA SER A 6 20.91 4.62 -66.68
C SER A 6 21.18 4.27 -65.21
N LEU A 7 21.19 5.30 -64.35
CA LEU A 7 20.98 5.17 -62.92
C LEU A 7 19.56 4.67 -62.65
N THR A 8 19.42 3.66 -61.79
CA THR A 8 18.14 3.30 -61.18
C THR A 8 18.36 3.01 -59.69
N SER A 9 17.74 3.85 -58.85
CA SER A 9 17.54 3.60 -57.42
C SER A 9 16.50 2.50 -57.22
N PRO A 10 16.58 1.74 -56.11
CA PRO A 10 15.39 1.12 -55.53
C PRO A 10 15.14 1.64 -54.11
N THR A 11 14.10 2.46 -54.03
CA THR A 11 12.99 2.46 -53.06
C THR A 11 13.25 1.88 -51.66
N ILE A 12 13.29 2.77 -50.67
CA ILE A 12 13.13 2.47 -49.24
C ILE A 12 11.69 1.98 -49.01
N LEU A 13 11.53 0.70 -48.67
CA LEU A 13 10.28 0.13 -48.18
C LEU A 13 10.35 0.06 -46.65
N ASN A 14 9.69 1.01 -45.99
CA ASN A 14 9.31 0.93 -44.58
C ASN A 14 8.25 -0.17 -44.39
N PRO A 15 8.41 -1.11 -43.45
CA PRO A 15 7.30 -1.88 -42.93
C PRO A 15 6.92 -1.37 -41.53
N PHE A 16 6.00 -0.41 -41.47
CA PHE A 16 5.14 -0.24 -40.30
C PHE A 16 3.90 -1.12 -40.50
N PRO A 17 3.56 -2.05 -39.59
CA PRO A 17 2.20 -2.56 -39.47
C PRO A 17 1.35 -1.66 -38.55
N PRO A 18 0.01 -1.70 -38.71
CA PRO A 18 -0.86 -0.56 -38.45
C PRO A 18 -1.26 -0.41 -36.98
N LYS A 19 -1.53 0.84 -36.58
CA LYS A 19 -2.25 1.18 -35.35
C LYS A 19 -3.64 0.53 -35.39
N PHE A 20 -3.85 -0.51 -34.59
CA PHE A 20 -5.17 -1.05 -34.33
C PHE A 20 -5.89 -0.15 -33.30
N SER A 21 -6.52 0.92 -33.77
CA SER A 21 -7.56 1.60 -33.00
C SER A 21 -8.90 0.91 -33.27
N LYS A 22 -9.19 -0.15 -32.52
CA LYS A 22 -10.55 -0.63 -32.34
C LYS A 22 -10.85 -0.68 -30.86
N ILE A 23 -11.65 0.28 -30.43
CA ILE A 23 -12.38 0.29 -29.17
C ILE A 23 -13.15 -1.04 -29.11
N TYR A 24 -12.70 -1.98 -28.29
CA TYR A 24 -13.48 -3.16 -27.96
C TYR A 24 -14.42 -2.79 -26.83
N SER A 25 -15.67 -2.49 -27.21
CA SER A 25 -16.79 -2.53 -26.27
C SER A 25 -16.92 -3.96 -25.75
N ILE A 26 -16.78 -4.14 -24.45
CA ILE A 26 -16.98 -5.40 -23.74
C ILE A 26 -18.43 -5.87 -23.99
N PRO A 27 -18.69 -7.06 -24.55
CA PRO A 27 -20.03 -7.61 -24.55
C PRO A 27 -20.30 -8.25 -23.18
N ALA A 28 -21.29 -7.73 -22.47
CA ALA A 28 -21.91 -8.42 -21.34
C ALA A 28 -22.57 -9.71 -21.86
N LEU A 29 -22.22 -10.86 -21.29
CA LEU A 29 -22.84 -12.16 -21.58
C LEU A 29 -23.15 -12.90 -20.27
N PRO A 30 -24.14 -13.81 -20.28
CA PRO A 30 -25.18 -13.85 -19.27
C PRO A 30 -24.88 -14.82 -18.13
N THR A 31 -25.38 -14.46 -16.96
CA THR A 31 -25.53 -15.30 -15.79
C THR A 31 -26.58 -16.40 -16.04
N SER A 32 -26.18 -17.67 -15.94
CA SER A 32 -27.14 -18.78 -15.78
C SER A 32 -26.59 -19.89 -14.87
N LEU A 33 -27.10 -19.87 -13.63
CA LEU A 33 -27.70 -20.96 -12.83
C LEU A 33 -27.03 -22.35 -12.63
N SER A 34 -27.19 -22.79 -11.37
CA SER A 34 -27.12 -24.14 -10.76
C SER A 34 -25.79 -24.52 -10.07
N SER A 35 -25.71 -25.08 -8.86
CA SER A 35 -26.67 -25.50 -7.81
C SER A 35 -25.89 -25.71 -6.49
N PRO A 36 -26.54 -25.83 -5.31
CA PRO A 36 -25.89 -25.61 -4.01
C PRO A 36 -25.28 -26.89 -3.40
N CYS A 37 -23.98 -26.83 -3.10
CA CYS A 37 -23.30 -27.84 -2.27
C CYS A 37 -23.28 -27.34 -0.81
N ASN A 38 -24.15 -27.87 0.03
CA ASN A 38 -24.13 -27.64 1.48
C ASN A 38 -22.78 -28.10 2.09
N ARG A 39 -21.93 -27.17 2.52
CA ARG A 39 -20.92 -27.42 3.55
C ARG A 39 -21.06 -26.39 4.66
N ARG A 40 -21.40 -26.89 5.86
CA ARG A 40 -21.48 -26.13 7.11
C ARG A 40 -20.10 -25.55 7.45
N GLY A 41 -19.87 -24.30 7.09
CA GLY A 41 -18.80 -23.48 7.65
C GLY A 41 -19.32 -22.74 8.89
N ARG A 42 -18.58 -22.82 10.00
CA ARG A 42 -18.85 -22.05 11.22
C ARG A 42 -18.91 -20.56 10.88
N SER A 43 -20.08 -19.95 11.03
CA SER A 43 -20.28 -18.51 10.93
C SER A 43 -19.84 -17.84 12.23
N PHE A 44 -18.82 -16.98 12.16
CA PHE A 44 -18.61 -15.95 13.18
C PHE A 44 -19.69 -14.85 13.01
N PRO A 45 -20.31 -14.35 14.08
CA PRO A 45 -21.31 -13.30 13.96
C PRO A 45 -20.63 -11.97 13.61
N ARG A 46 -20.92 -11.47 12.41
CA ARG A 46 -20.55 -10.14 11.95
C ARG A 46 -21.53 -9.12 12.56
N ALA A 47 -21.05 -8.27 13.44
CA ALA A 47 -21.72 -7.01 13.77
C ALA A 47 -21.67 -6.13 12.51
N ALA A 48 -22.73 -6.18 11.70
CA ALA A 48 -22.94 -5.30 10.57
C ALA A 48 -23.53 -3.97 11.07
N ALA A 49 -22.69 -3.14 11.69
CA ALA A 49 -22.85 -1.70 11.62
C ALA A 49 -21.85 -1.22 10.57
N SER A 50 -22.32 -0.56 9.52
CA SER A 50 -21.47 0.21 8.62
C SER A 50 -20.89 1.38 9.42
N THR A 51 -19.78 1.14 10.12
CA THR A 51 -18.97 2.22 10.67
C THR A 51 -18.38 2.96 9.49
N ASP A 52 -19.06 4.02 9.06
CA ASP A 52 -18.49 5.03 8.19
C ASP A 52 -17.39 5.73 9.00
N PHE A 53 -16.15 5.31 8.76
CA PHE A 53 -14.99 5.93 9.37
C PHE A 53 -14.88 7.36 8.85
N ASN A 54 -14.99 8.33 9.76
CA ASN A 54 -14.75 9.73 9.45
C ASN A 54 -13.26 10.04 9.69
N PHE A 55 -12.50 10.02 8.60
CA PHE A 55 -11.05 10.26 8.61
C PHE A 55 -10.74 11.75 8.53
N SER A 56 -9.68 12.17 9.23
CA SER A 56 -9.43 13.59 9.50
C SER A 56 -8.33 14.20 8.64
N LEU A 57 -7.50 13.39 7.98
CA LEU A 57 -6.33 13.87 7.24
C LEU A 57 -6.68 14.92 6.18
N HIS A 58 -7.62 14.61 5.29
CA HIS A 58 -7.96 15.51 4.18
C HIS A 58 -8.65 16.78 4.67
N ASP A 59 -9.59 16.66 5.62
CA ASP A 59 -10.32 17.80 6.18
C ASP A 59 -9.36 18.74 6.94
N ALA A 60 -8.42 18.18 7.70
CA ALA A 60 -7.34 18.91 8.36
C ALA A 60 -6.47 19.71 7.37
N LEU A 61 -6.01 19.06 6.30
CA LEU A 61 -5.19 19.71 5.28
C LEU A 61 -5.96 20.80 4.53
N GLU A 62 -7.21 20.55 4.15
CA GLU A 62 -8.08 21.51 3.48
C GLU A 62 -8.34 22.75 4.35
N SER A 63 -8.61 22.56 5.65
CA SER A 63 -8.76 23.66 6.59
C SER A 63 -7.48 24.49 6.77
N SER A 64 -6.32 23.91 6.44
CA SER A 64 -5.01 24.59 6.42
C SER A 64 -4.73 25.34 5.12
N GLY A 65 -5.67 25.32 4.17
CA GLY A 65 -5.50 25.89 2.84
C GLY A 65 -4.71 25.03 1.85
N ILE A 66 -4.51 23.74 2.14
CA ILE A 66 -3.90 22.80 1.19
C ILE A 66 -5.00 22.15 0.37
N ASP A 67 -4.91 22.26 -0.96
CA ASP A 67 -5.85 21.57 -1.84
C ASP A 67 -5.70 20.04 -1.70
N THR A 68 -6.81 19.37 -1.39
CA THR A 68 -6.88 17.92 -1.23
C THR A 68 -7.73 17.25 -2.31
N SER A 69 -8.15 17.98 -3.34
CA SER A 69 -9.03 17.50 -4.41
C SER A 69 -8.53 16.19 -5.04
N HIS A 70 -7.27 16.17 -5.49
CA HIS A 70 -6.64 15.01 -6.10
C HIS A 70 -6.42 13.85 -5.11
N ALA A 71 -6.00 14.15 -3.88
CA ALA A 71 -5.84 13.13 -2.83
C ALA A 71 -7.19 12.46 -2.49
N ARG A 72 -8.26 13.24 -2.35
CA ARG A 72 -9.61 12.71 -2.12
C ARG A 72 -10.10 11.86 -3.28
N GLU A 73 -9.84 12.28 -4.52
CA GLU A 73 -10.24 11.51 -5.70
C GLU A 73 -9.49 10.17 -5.79
N ALA A 74 -8.18 10.18 -5.55
CA ALA A 74 -7.39 8.96 -5.46
C ALA A 74 -7.89 8.04 -4.32
N ARG A 75 -8.24 8.59 -3.15
CA ARG A 75 -8.84 7.84 -2.04
C ARG A 75 -10.18 7.22 -2.42
N LYS A 76 -11.06 7.94 -3.14
CA LYS A 76 -12.32 7.38 -3.65
C LYS A 76 -12.06 6.23 -4.62
N GLY A 77 -11.07 6.38 -5.51
CA GLY A 77 -10.60 5.34 -6.41
C GLY A 77 -10.17 4.08 -5.65
N PHE A 78 -9.29 4.23 -4.65
CA PHE A 78 -8.90 3.14 -3.76
C PHE A 78 -10.11 2.49 -3.06
N VAL A 79 -11.01 3.28 -2.48
CA VAL A 79 -12.22 2.80 -1.79
C VAL A 79 -13.14 2.02 -2.74
N SER A 80 -13.27 2.43 -4.00
CA SER A 80 -14.07 1.73 -5.00
C SER A 80 -13.56 0.31 -5.25
N GLN A 81 -12.23 0.14 -5.35
CA GLN A 81 -11.58 -1.17 -5.53
C GLN A 81 -11.74 -2.09 -4.31
N ILE A 82 -11.49 -1.58 -3.09
CA ILE A 82 -11.61 -2.42 -1.89
C ILE A 82 -13.06 -2.76 -1.52
N LYS A 83 -14.06 -2.04 -2.06
CA LYS A 83 -15.49 -2.38 -1.89
C LYS A 83 -15.86 -3.66 -2.63
N GLU A 84 -15.12 -4.02 -3.67
CA GLU A 84 -15.33 -5.25 -4.43
C GLU A 84 -14.88 -6.49 -3.62
N LEU A 85 -13.94 -6.32 -2.66
CA LEU A 85 -13.38 -7.39 -1.83
C LEU A 85 -14.40 -8.12 -0.93
N SER A 86 -14.99 -9.18 -1.48
CA SER A 86 -15.73 -10.19 -0.71
C SER A 86 -14.78 -11.03 0.17
N ASN A 87 -15.33 -11.78 1.14
CA ASN A 87 -14.52 -12.68 1.99
C ASN A 87 -13.71 -13.69 1.15
N ILE A 88 -14.27 -14.15 0.03
CA ILE A 88 -13.60 -15.09 -0.87
C ILE A 88 -12.45 -14.40 -1.59
N GLU A 89 -12.67 -13.20 -2.11
CA GLU A 89 -11.66 -12.46 -2.87
C GLU A 89 -10.47 -12.06 -2.01
N ARG A 90 -10.69 -11.76 -0.73
CA ARG A 90 -9.64 -11.46 0.25
C ARG A 90 -8.65 -12.62 0.41
N GLU A 91 -9.17 -13.84 0.44
CA GLU A 91 -8.38 -15.08 0.56
C GLU A 91 -7.91 -15.62 -0.80
N THR A 92 -8.35 -15.02 -1.90
CA THR A 92 -7.96 -15.46 -3.25
C THR A 92 -6.51 -15.05 -3.53
N SER A 93 -5.76 -15.94 -4.19
CA SER A 93 -4.41 -15.64 -4.66
C SER A 93 -4.42 -14.43 -5.62
N ILE A 94 -3.38 -13.59 -5.52
CA ILE A 94 -3.19 -12.46 -6.42
C ILE A 94 -3.21 -12.88 -7.90
N SER A 95 -2.68 -14.06 -8.23
CA SER A 95 -2.53 -14.57 -9.60
C SER A 95 -3.84 -14.93 -10.31
N ILE A 96 -4.92 -15.14 -9.57
CA ILE A 96 -6.23 -15.57 -10.09
C ILE A 96 -7.38 -14.64 -9.69
N ASN A 97 -7.11 -13.63 -8.86
CA ASN A 97 -8.12 -12.65 -8.47
C ASN A 97 -8.69 -11.93 -9.71
N ARG A 98 -10.02 -11.77 -9.71
CA ARG A 98 -10.77 -11.06 -10.77
C ARG A 98 -11.61 -9.90 -10.24
N GLY A 99 -11.85 -9.87 -8.93
CA GLY A 99 -12.73 -8.89 -8.30
C GLY A 99 -12.10 -7.52 -8.15
N VAL A 100 -10.77 -7.44 -8.06
CA VAL A 100 -10.05 -6.18 -7.82
C VAL A 100 -8.89 -6.01 -8.79
N ASP A 101 -8.78 -4.81 -9.35
CA ASP A 101 -7.60 -4.41 -10.11
C ASP A 101 -6.51 -3.95 -9.13
N LEU A 102 -5.59 -4.88 -8.83
CA LEU A 102 -4.50 -4.64 -7.88
C LEU A 102 -3.50 -3.59 -8.39
N GLY A 103 -3.28 -3.54 -9.71
CA GLY A 103 -2.41 -2.54 -10.34
C GLY A 103 -2.99 -1.14 -10.16
N LYS A 104 -4.27 -0.97 -10.46
CA LYS A 104 -5.01 0.29 -10.28
C LYS A 104 -5.11 0.67 -8.81
N THR A 105 -5.37 -0.29 -7.92
CA THR A 105 -5.39 -0.07 -6.46
C THR A 105 -4.05 0.47 -5.95
N ALA A 106 -2.93 -0.12 -6.37
CA ALA A 106 -1.60 0.34 -6.01
C ALA A 106 -1.26 1.72 -6.59
N LEU A 107 -1.78 2.06 -7.78
CA LEU A 107 -1.62 3.39 -8.37
C LEU A 107 -2.47 4.45 -7.67
N TYR A 108 -3.69 4.13 -7.21
CA TYR A 108 -4.47 5.06 -6.39
C TYR A 108 -3.81 5.36 -5.05
N ILE A 109 -3.21 4.35 -4.41
CA ILE A 109 -2.35 4.53 -3.23
C ILE A 109 -1.23 5.55 -3.54
N ALA A 110 -0.55 5.37 -4.67
CA ALA A 110 0.53 6.26 -5.06
C ALA A 110 0.05 7.67 -5.42
N ALA A 111 -1.09 7.80 -6.10
CA ALA A 111 -1.66 9.07 -6.52
C ALA A 111 -2.08 9.92 -5.33
N GLU A 112 -2.64 9.28 -4.30
CA GLU A 112 -2.97 9.97 -3.05
C GLU A 112 -1.69 10.46 -2.35
N ASP A 113 -0.72 9.58 -2.13
CA ASP A 113 0.53 9.91 -1.44
C ASP A 113 1.38 10.93 -2.22
N ASP A 114 1.28 10.97 -3.55
CA ASP A 114 1.89 11.98 -4.40
C ASP A 114 1.16 13.32 -4.28
N SER A 115 -0.18 13.34 -4.24
CA SER A 115 -0.96 14.57 -4.04
C SER A 115 -0.80 15.15 -2.62
N LEU A 116 -0.61 14.31 -1.59
CA LEU A 116 -0.42 14.78 -0.21
C LEU A 116 0.92 15.50 -0.01
N ILE A 117 1.89 15.18 -0.86
CA ILE A 117 3.24 15.74 -0.80
C ILE A 117 3.41 16.81 -1.87
N SER A 118 3.16 16.50 -3.14
CA SER A 118 3.46 17.41 -4.24
C SER A 118 2.59 18.67 -4.19
N HIS A 119 3.19 19.80 -4.55
CA HIS A 119 2.44 21.03 -4.89
C HIS A 119 2.00 21.04 -6.36
N SER A 120 1.97 19.86 -7.00
CA SER A 120 1.57 19.75 -8.39
C SER A 120 0.07 20.01 -8.51
N SER A 121 -0.31 20.89 -9.43
CA SER A 121 -1.72 21.05 -9.83
C SER A 121 -2.22 19.88 -10.69
N VAL A 122 -1.29 19.03 -11.15
CA VAL A 122 -1.57 17.88 -12.02
C VAL A 122 -1.50 16.59 -11.20
N PRO A 123 -2.56 15.75 -11.22
CA PRO A 123 -2.56 14.48 -10.51
C PRO A 123 -1.62 13.47 -11.16
N LEU A 124 -1.19 12.47 -10.38
CA LEU A 124 -0.49 11.30 -10.91
C LEU A 124 -1.35 10.64 -12.01
N PRO A 125 -0.83 10.43 -13.23
CA PRO A 125 -1.62 9.91 -14.34
C PRO A 125 -1.81 8.39 -14.21
N VAL A 126 -2.77 7.97 -13.39
CA VAL A 126 -3.06 6.55 -13.08
C VAL A 126 -3.25 5.74 -14.37
N ASP A 127 -4.09 6.21 -15.29
CA ASP A 127 -4.40 5.47 -16.52
C ASP A 127 -3.17 5.29 -17.43
N ALA A 128 -2.28 6.29 -17.51
CA ALA A 128 -1.05 6.15 -18.29
C ALA A 128 -0.08 5.10 -17.70
N PHE A 129 -0.09 4.92 -16.37
CA PHE A 129 0.71 3.85 -15.74
C PHE A 129 0.05 2.47 -15.87
N LEU A 130 -1.28 2.40 -15.99
CA LEU A 130 -1.98 1.16 -16.35
C LEU A 130 -1.67 0.76 -17.80
N GLU A 131 -1.75 1.69 -18.75
CA GLU A 131 -1.33 1.46 -20.13
C GLU A 131 0.12 0.96 -20.21
N ARG A 132 1.00 1.49 -19.36
CA ARG A 132 2.40 1.03 -19.28
C ARG A 132 2.54 -0.41 -18.75
N LEU A 133 1.62 -0.90 -17.91
CA LEU A 133 1.56 -2.30 -17.50
C LEU A 133 1.06 -3.19 -18.65
N ASP A 134 0.07 -2.71 -19.40
CA ASP A 134 -0.45 -3.40 -20.57
C ASP A 134 0.61 -3.50 -21.66
N ASP A 135 1.33 -2.41 -21.95
CA ASP A 135 2.48 -2.36 -22.86
C ASP A 135 3.60 -3.30 -22.41
N LEU A 136 3.82 -3.40 -21.09
CA LEU A 136 4.79 -4.35 -20.54
C LEU A 136 4.36 -5.79 -20.82
N SER A 137 3.08 -6.10 -20.73
CA SER A 137 2.51 -7.41 -21.05
C SER A 137 2.58 -7.68 -22.56
N MET A 138 2.15 -6.72 -23.40
CA MET A 138 2.15 -6.82 -24.86
C MET A 138 3.58 -6.95 -25.41
N GLY A 139 4.55 -6.29 -24.78
CA GLY A 139 5.95 -6.38 -25.14
C GLY A 139 6.49 -7.82 -25.07
N TYR A 140 5.94 -8.67 -24.20
CA TYR A 140 6.34 -10.08 -24.10
C TYR A 140 5.99 -10.87 -25.37
N CYS A 141 4.89 -10.54 -26.07
CA CYS A 141 4.47 -11.25 -27.28
C CYS A 141 5.56 -11.25 -28.37
N SER A 142 6.40 -10.21 -28.43
CA SER A 142 7.54 -10.13 -29.35
C SER A 142 8.71 -11.07 -28.98
N HIS A 143 8.66 -11.70 -27.82
CA HIS A 143 9.68 -12.62 -27.29
C HIS A 143 9.15 -14.03 -27.10
N TYR A 144 7.84 -14.17 -27.12
CA TYR A 144 7.17 -15.44 -27.14
C TYR A 144 7.53 -16.20 -28.41
N ASN A 145 8.21 -17.34 -28.26
CA ASN A 145 8.67 -18.17 -29.37
C ASN A 145 8.18 -19.62 -29.21
N SER A 146 8.43 -20.47 -30.21
CA SER A 146 8.03 -21.88 -30.18
C SER A 146 8.69 -22.66 -29.04
N SER A 147 9.92 -22.29 -28.63
CA SER A 147 10.61 -22.93 -27.50
C SER A 147 9.91 -22.63 -26.16
N CYS A 148 9.26 -21.49 -26.00
CA CYS A 148 8.44 -21.19 -24.82
C CYS A 148 7.21 -22.11 -24.70
N ARG A 149 6.71 -22.68 -25.81
CA ARG A 149 5.59 -23.64 -25.81
C ARG A 149 5.99 -25.07 -25.53
N SER A 150 7.30 -25.37 -25.48
CA SER A 150 7.77 -26.74 -25.37
C SER A 150 7.45 -27.38 -24.02
N SER A 151 7.43 -26.60 -22.93
CA SER A 151 7.01 -27.05 -21.61
C SER A 151 6.49 -25.87 -20.76
N ARG A 152 5.77 -26.18 -19.68
CA ARG A 152 5.27 -25.17 -18.72
C ARG A 152 6.41 -24.45 -18.03
N GLU A 153 7.47 -25.19 -17.67
CA GLU A 153 8.66 -24.65 -17.03
C GLU A 153 9.40 -23.68 -17.96
N ASN A 154 9.55 -24.04 -19.24
CA ASN A 154 10.18 -23.18 -20.24
C ASN A 154 9.36 -21.90 -20.48
N PHE A 155 8.03 -21.99 -20.44
CA PHE A 155 7.16 -20.81 -20.47
C PHE A 155 7.43 -19.90 -19.28
N LEU A 156 7.39 -20.43 -18.05
CA LEU A 156 7.59 -19.64 -16.83
C LEU A 156 9.00 -19.02 -16.77
N GLU A 157 10.04 -19.78 -17.10
CA GLU A 157 11.43 -19.30 -17.16
C GLU A 157 11.58 -18.17 -18.20
N SER A 158 10.86 -18.24 -19.32
CA SER A 158 10.89 -17.18 -20.33
C SER A 158 10.29 -15.85 -19.83
N ILE A 159 9.29 -15.90 -18.94
CA ILE A 159 8.71 -14.72 -18.30
C ILE A 159 9.73 -14.09 -17.36
N GLU A 160 10.42 -14.91 -16.57
CA GLU A 160 11.48 -14.43 -15.67
C GLU A 160 12.62 -13.77 -16.43
N LYS A 161 13.11 -14.42 -17.51
CA LYS A 161 14.13 -13.84 -18.40
C LYS A 161 13.64 -12.53 -19.03
N TYR A 162 12.38 -12.46 -19.44
CA TYR A 162 11.81 -11.23 -19.97
C TYR A 162 11.80 -10.10 -18.95
N LEU A 163 11.28 -10.34 -17.75
CA LEU A 163 11.14 -9.31 -16.72
C LEU A 163 12.48 -8.86 -16.17
N TYR A 164 13.32 -9.79 -15.74
CA TYR A 164 14.51 -9.47 -14.95
C TYR A 164 15.74 -9.23 -15.82
N VAL A 165 15.91 -9.98 -16.92
CA VAL A 165 17.07 -9.82 -17.81
C VAL A 165 16.79 -8.76 -18.87
N ARG A 166 15.69 -8.90 -19.61
CA ARG A 166 15.43 -8.05 -20.79
C ARG A 166 14.85 -6.68 -20.44
N LYS A 167 13.86 -6.64 -19.53
CA LYS A 167 13.27 -5.38 -19.04
C LYS A 167 14.05 -4.79 -17.87
N GLY A 168 15.00 -5.53 -17.31
CA GLY A 168 15.94 -5.04 -16.30
C GLY A 168 15.30 -4.73 -14.95
N PHE A 169 14.16 -5.35 -14.63
CA PHE A 169 13.58 -5.23 -13.30
C PHE A 169 14.51 -5.87 -12.27
N ARG A 170 14.70 -5.20 -11.13
CA ARG A 170 15.56 -5.68 -10.05
C ARG A 170 14.99 -5.37 -8.67
N ARG A 171 15.36 -6.17 -7.68
CA ARG A 171 15.04 -5.93 -6.27
C ARG A 171 15.80 -4.70 -5.79
N SER A 172 15.12 -3.78 -5.12
CA SER A 172 15.77 -2.68 -4.41
C SER A 172 16.50 -3.22 -3.18
N MET A 173 17.80 -2.92 -3.05
CA MET A 173 18.65 -3.37 -1.95
C MET A 173 18.23 -2.70 -0.63
N ALA A 174 17.93 -3.48 0.40
CA ALA A 174 17.45 -3.02 1.70
C ALA A 174 18.58 -2.50 2.63
N LYS A 175 19.68 -1.98 2.07
CA LYS A 175 20.94 -1.84 2.82
C LYS A 175 20.98 -0.76 3.91
N ASN A 176 19.88 -0.06 4.25
CA ASN A 176 19.71 0.61 5.57
C ASN A 176 18.39 1.38 5.77
N GLN A 177 17.53 1.52 4.76
CA GLN A 177 16.14 2.00 4.83
C GLN A 177 15.52 1.68 3.46
N ALA A 178 14.29 1.16 3.39
CA ALA A 178 13.67 0.87 2.09
C ALA A 178 13.57 2.17 1.28
N GLU A 179 14.17 2.21 0.09
CA GLU A 179 14.00 3.33 -0.84
C GLU A 179 12.50 3.46 -1.14
N PRO A 180 11.79 4.55 -0.77
CA PRO A 180 10.33 4.57 -0.88
C PRO A 180 9.84 4.53 -2.32
N ARG A 181 10.68 4.92 -3.28
CA ARG A 181 10.40 4.77 -4.71
C ARG A 181 10.15 3.31 -5.07
N ALA A 182 10.83 2.38 -4.40
CA ALA A 182 10.64 0.95 -4.61
C ALA A 182 9.30 0.42 -4.04
N LEU A 183 8.57 1.23 -3.26
CA LEU A 183 7.28 0.88 -2.67
C LEU A 183 6.08 1.33 -3.51
N TYR A 184 6.28 2.15 -4.55
CA TYR A 184 5.21 2.66 -5.40
C TYR A 184 5.28 2.12 -6.83
N LEU A 185 4.17 1.59 -7.33
CA LEU A 185 4.12 0.93 -8.64
C LEU A 185 4.60 1.83 -9.79
N HIS A 186 4.14 3.08 -9.87
CA HIS A 186 4.54 4.04 -10.91
C HIS A 186 6.07 4.26 -10.95
N SER A 187 6.69 4.33 -9.77
CA SER A 187 8.13 4.50 -9.62
C SER A 187 8.88 3.23 -10.03
N VAL A 188 8.38 2.05 -9.67
CA VAL A 188 8.97 0.77 -10.09
C VAL A 188 8.88 0.56 -11.60
N LEU A 189 7.75 0.90 -12.22
CA LEU A 189 7.58 0.83 -13.69
C LEU A 189 8.52 1.77 -14.44
N THR A 190 8.91 2.89 -13.81
CA THR A 190 9.82 3.88 -14.37
C THR A 190 11.27 3.48 -14.21
N HIS A 191 11.69 3.17 -12.98
CA HIS A 191 13.11 2.96 -12.62
C HIS A 191 13.54 1.49 -12.71
N ARG A 192 12.59 0.57 -12.91
CA ARG A 192 12.81 -0.88 -12.95
C ARG A 192 13.46 -1.41 -11.68
N SER A 193 13.28 -0.74 -10.55
CA SER A 193 13.76 -1.16 -9.24
C SER A 193 12.62 -1.09 -8.24
N GLY A 194 12.32 -2.22 -7.58
CA GLY A 194 11.11 -2.35 -6.77
C GLY A 194 11.25 -3.28 -5.59
N SER A 195 10.26 -3.20 -4.70
CA SER A 195 10.10 -4.16 -3.61
C SER A 195 9.62 -5.51 -4.12
N ALA A 196 9.73 -6.58 -3.32
CA ALA A 196 9.21 -7.90 -3.68
C ALA A 196 7.70 -7.83 -3.93
N LEU A 197 6.98 -7.00 -3.18
CA LEU A 197 5.55 -6.77 -3.37
C LEU A 197 5.24 -6.13 -4.73
N MET A 198 5.94 -5.05 -5.07
CA MET A 198 5.72 -4.37 -6.35
C MET A 198 6.12 -5.25 -7.53
N LEU A 199 7.20 -6.01 -7.41
CA LEU A 199 7.61 -6.98 -8.43
C LEU A 199 6.61 -8.14 -8.54
N SER A 200 6.08 -8.64 -7.43
CA SER A 200 5.04 -9.68 -7.42
C SER A 200 3.74 -9.18 -8.05
N LEU A 201 3.37 -7.94 -7.77
CA LEU A 201 2.22 -7.27 -8.38
C LEU A 201 2.38 -7.17 -9.90
N ILE A 202 3.53 -6.68 -10.39
CA ILE A 202 3.81 -6.64 -11.83
C ILE A 202 3.74 -8.04 -12.45
N HIS A 203 4.32 -9.03 -11.78
CA HIS A 203 4.30 -10.41 -12.25
C HIS A 203 2.86 -10.98 -12.32
N CYS A 204 2.03 -10.63 -11.34
CA CYS A 204 0.61 -10.97 -11.28
C CYS A 204 -0.18 -10.34 -12.43
N GLU A 205 -0.03 -9.03 -12.67
CA GLU A 205 -0.79 -8.35 -13.73
C GLU A 205 -0.43 -8.89 -15.13
N ILE A 206 0.84 -9.23 -15.36
CA ILE A 206 1.25 -9.89 -16.62
C ILE A 206 0.61 -11.27 -16.77
N LEU A 207 0.60 -12.09 -15.72
CA LEU A 207 -0.01 -13.43 -15.77
C LEU A 207 -1.53 -13.37 -16.00
N LYS A 208 -2.21 -12.38 -15.40
CA LYS A 208 -3.63 -12.13 -15.66
C LYS A 208 -3.87 -11.78 -17.12
N MET A 209 -3.05 -10.90 -17.71
CA MET A 209 -3.15 -10.56 -19.13
C MET A 209 -2.90 -11.78 -20.03
N PHE A 210 -1.90 -12.60 -19.73
CA PHE A 210 -1.63 -13.82 -20.50
C PHE A 210 -2.78 -14.82 -20.43
N ARG A 211 -3.43 -14.95 -19.27
CA ARG A 211 -4.63 -15.77 -19.14
C ARG A 211 -5.79 -15.21 -19.98
N MET A 212 -5.98 -13.89 -19.98
CA MET A 212 -7.00 -13.24 -20.80
C MET A 212 -6.75 -13.42 -22.31
N TRP A 213 -5.49 -13.44 -22.75
CA TRP A 213 -5.13 -13.71 -24.15
C TRP A 213 -5.09 -15.20 -24.52
N GLY A 214 -5.38 -16.10 -23.58
CA GLY A 214 -5.30 -17.55 -23.80
C GLY A 214 -3.87 -18.08 -24.00
N LEU A 215 -2.85 -17.33 -23.59
CA LEU A 215 -1.45 -17.77 -23.58
C LEU A 215 -1.12 -18.64 -22.36
N LEU A 216 -1.95 -18.56 -21.32
CA LEU A 216 -1.81 -19.33 -20.09
C LEU A 216 -3.05 -20.23 -19.87
N ASP A 217 -2.88 -21.54 -20.04
CA ASP A 217 -3.92 -22.57 -19.95
C ASP A 217 -3.81 -23.48 -18.71
N PHE A 218 -2.85 -23.21 -17.82
CA PHE A 218 -2.64 -23.93 -16.56
C PHE A 218 -2.67 -23.02 -15.33
N ASP A 219 -2.74 -23.64 -14.15
CA ASP A 219 -2.80 -22.93 -12.88
C ASP A 219 -1.38 -22.48 -12.48
N VAL A 220 -1.20 -21.17 -12.32
CA VAL A 220 0.08 -20.56 -11.95
C VAL A 220 -0.07 -19.83 -10.63
N GLU A 221 0.95 -19.92 -9.80
CA GLU A 221 1.08 -19.20 -8.56
C GLU A 221 2.40 -18.43 -8.54
N ILE A 222 2.50 -17.40 -7.70
CA ILE A 222 3.70 -16.58 -7.55
C ILE A 222 4.34 -16.90 -6.22
N PHE A 223 5.57 -17.40 -6.26
CA PHE A 223 6.42 -17.53 -5.08
C PHE A 223 6.84 -16.13 -4.62
N PHE A 224 6.41 -15.76 -3.40
CA PHE A 224 6.82 -14.51 -2.77
C PHE A 224 8.11 -14.70 -1.95
N PRO A 225 9.22 -14.02 -2.32
CA PRO A 225 10.47 -14.11 -1.57
C PRO A 225 10.37 -13.37 -0.24
N ARG A 226 10.66 -14.06 0.86
CA ARG A 226 10.74 -13.49 2.21
C ARG A 226 12.14 -13.00 2.58
N ASP A 227 13.14 -13.32 1.76
CA ASP A 227 14.52 -12.88 1.90
C ASP A 227 14.77 -11.50 1.27
N HIS A 228 15.97 -10.95 1.50
CA HIS A 228 16.33 -9.60 1.08
C HIS A 228 16.64 -9.48 -0.42
N ASP A 229 17.11 -10.55 -1.05
CA ASP A 229 17.64 -10.52 -2.42
C ASP A 229 16.77 -11.31 -3.43
N GLY A 230 15.89 -12.17 -2.94
CA GLY A 230 15.01 -13.00 -3.73
C GLY A 230 14.09 -12.20 -4.66
N LEU A 231 13.89 -12.75 -5.85
CA LEU A 231 12.95 -12.24 -6.85
C LEU A 231 11.67 -13.09 -6.85
N PRO A 232 10.50 -12.47 -7.05
CA PRO A 232 9.26 -13.19 -7.29
C PRO A 232 9.37 -14.08 -8.52
N ARG A 233 8.89 -15.32 -8.41
CA ARG A 233 8.97 -16.32 -9.48
C ARG A 233 7.64 -17.01 -9.64
N ALA A 234 7.21 -17.22 -10.88
CA ALA A 234 5.99 -17.95 -11.15
C ALA A 234 6.27 -19.46 -11.22
N TYR A 235 5.36 -20.27 -10.67
CA TYR A 235 5.46 -21.73 -10.69
C TYR A 235 4.12 -22.37 -11.05
N ASP A 236 4.16 -23.56 -11.65
CA ASP A 236 2.98 -24.37 -11.94
C ASP A 236 2.41 -24.91 -10.62
N LYS A 237 1.15 -24.55 -10.32
CA LYS A 237 0.49 -24.88 -9.06
C LYS A 237 -0.01 -26.31 -9.10
N GLN A 238 0.57 -27.18 -8.27
CA GLN A 238 0.16 -28.59 -8.21
C GLN A 238 -0.85 -28.76 -7.07
N LYS A 239 -2.14 -28.91 -7.43
CA LYS A 239 -3.29 -28.98 -6.50
C LYS A 239 -3.20 -29.99 -5.34
N SER A 240 -2.24 -30.92 -5.36
CA SER A 240 -2.04 -31.98 -4.35
C SER A 240 -0.83 -31.78 -3.43
N LYS A 241 -0.01 -30.73 -3.61
CA LYS A 241 1.17 -30.50 -2.77
C LYS A 241 0.84 -29.54 -1.63
N GLU A 242 0.82 -30.06 -0.40
CA GLU A 242 0.76 -29.26 0.84
C GLU A 242 1.90 -28.22 0.94
N SER A 243 2.98 -28.40 0.17
CA SER A 243 4.11 -27.46 0.07
C SER A 243 3.76 -26.09 -0.55
N ASP A 244 2.63 -25.97 -1.26
CA ASP A 244 2.29 -24.74 -1.97
C ASP A 244 1.66 -23.69 -1.04
N GLN A 245 1.04 -24.10 0.07
CA GLN A 245 0.25 -23.24 0.95
C GLN A 245 1.02 -22.08 1.65
N PRO A 246 2.25 -22.23 2.16
CA PRO A 246 2.91 -21.16 2.91
C PRO A 246 3.43 -19.99 2.04
N HIS A 247 3.40 -20.12 0.72
CA HIS A 247 3.99 -19.14 -0.21
C HIS A 247 2.97 -18.34 -1.02
N ILE A 248 1.67 -18.67 -0.92
CA ILE A 248 0.61 -18.02 -1.69
C ILE A 248 0.35 -16.63 -1.11
N MET A 249 0.63 -15.60 -1.90
CA MET A 249 0.21 -14.24 -1.57
C MET A 249 -1.27 -14.07 -1.94
N THR A 250 -2.11 -13.80 -0.93
CA THR A 250 -3.52 -13.45 -1.15
C THR A 250 -3.67 -11.96 -1.42
N VAL A 251 -4.82 -11.56 -1.96
CA VAL A 251 -5.13 -10.14 -2.18
C VAL A 251 -5.09 -9.34 -0.89
N GLN A 252 -5.68 -9.88 0.19
CA GLN A 252 -5.67 -9.23 1.50
C GLN A 252 -4.23 -9.01 2.00
N MET A 253 -3.40 -10.06 1.96
CA MET A 253 -2.01 -9.97 2.42
C MET A 253 -1.19 -8.99 1.57
N LEU A 254 -1.37 -8.99 0.25
CA LEU A 254 -0.65 -8.06 -0.63
C LEU A 254 -0.97 -6.60 -0.26
N LEU A 255 -2.26 -6.25 -0.16
CA LEU A 255 -2.67 -4.88 0.13
C LEU A 255 -2.20 -4.44 1.52
N GLU A 256 -2.29 -5.31 2.52
CA GLU A 256 -1.79 -5.05 3.86
C GLU A 256 -0.28 -4.86 3.90
N GLU A 257 0.49 -5.73 3.24
CA GLU A 257 1.94 -5.62 3.22
C GLU A 257 2.40 -4.37 2.44
N ILE A 258 1.69 -3.96 1.39
CA ILE A 258 1.94 -2.69 0.68
C ILE A 258 1.76 -1.52 1.65
N LEU A 259 0.59 -1.44 2.29
CA LEU A 259 0.26 -0.32 3.18
C LEU A 259 1.12 -0.32 4.45
N SER A 260 1.42 -1.48 5.02
CA SER A 260 2.30 -1.65 6.18
C SER A 260 3.73 -1.21 5.86
N ASN A 261 4.26 -1.56 4.68
CA ASN A 261 5.57 -1.07 4.26
C ASN A 261 5.61 0.45 4.07
N LEU A 262 4.54 1.05 3.54
CA LEU A 262 4.43 2.51 3.46
C LEU A 262 4.36 3.13 4.86
N LYS A 263 3.52 2.58 5.75
CA LYS A 263 3.40 3.02 7.14
C LYS A 263 4.75 2.97 7.86
N VAL A 264 5.50 1.88 7.74
CA VAL A 264 6.86 1.75 8.33
C VAL A 264 7.82 2.76 7.71
N ALA A 265 7.85 2.88 6.37
CA ALA A 265 8.77 3.77 5.67
C ALA A 265 8.54 5.25 6.02
N PHE A 266 7.29 5.64 6.24
CA PHE A 266 6.90 7.01 6.54
C PHE A 266 6.60 7.24 8.02
N TRP A 267 6.78 6.27 8.91
CA TRP A 267 6.56 6.50 10.34
C TRP A 267 7.53 7.59 10.85
N PRO A 268 7.07 8.69 11.48
CA PRO A 268 7.96 9.78 11.90
C PRO A 268 8.95 9.39 13.00
N PHE A 269 8.61 8.40 13.83
CA PHE A 269 9.34 8.06 15.06
C PHE A 269 10.29 6.87 14.84
N GLN A 270 11.36 7.05 14.05
CA GLN A 270 12.24 5.95 13.60
C GLN A 270 13.47 5.67 14.49
N HIS A 271 13.68 6.42 15.57
CA HIS A 271 14.97 6.50 16.27
C HIS A 271 15.20 5.50 17.43
N ASP A 272 14.44 4.40 17.50
CA ASP A 272 14.66 3.35 18.49
C ASP A 272 14.67 1.95 17.82
N ARG A 273 15.60 1.09 18.27
CA ARG A 273 15.79 -0.30 17.80
C ARG A 273 14.94 -1.31 18.57
N ALA A 274 14.43 -0.95 19.74
CA ALA A 274 13.41 -1.75 20.41
C ALA A 274 12.02 -1.25 19.98
N ASP A 275 11.09 -2.18 19.82
CA ASP A 275 9.65 -1.94 19.86
C ASP A 275 8.89 -1.44 18.61
N SER A 276 7.57 -1.68 18.72
CA SER A 276 6.54 -1.45 17.73
C SER A 276 6.41 0.02 17.35
N LEU A 277 5.89 0.30 16.15
CA LEU A 277 5.68 1.68 15.67
C LEU A 277 4.87 2.51 16.67
N PHE A 278 3.84 1.91 17.27
CA PHE A 278 3.03 2.53 18.31
C PHE A 278 3.85 2.95 19.52
N LEU A 279 4.66 2.05 20.08
CA LEU A 279 5.45 2.35 21.28
C LEU A 279 6.42 3.50 21.04
N ARG A 280 7.04 3.58 19.86
CA ARG A 280 7.91 4.71 19.50
C ARG A 280 7.17 6.04 19.47
N ALA A 281 5.93 6.04 18.97
CA ALA A 281 5.11 7.24 18.96
C ALA A 281 4.54 7.56 20.36
N ALA A 282 4.22 6.54 21.15
CA ALA A 282 3.74 6.70 22.52
C ALA A 282 4.84 7.25 23.43
N ASP A 283 6.07 6.76 23.29
CA ASP A 283 7.25 7.25 23.99
C ASP A 283 7.53 8.72 23.64
N ALA A 284 7.46 9.09 22.35
CA ALA A 284 7.53 10.49 21.91
C ALA A 284 6.39 11.37 22.48
N ALA A 285 5.28 10.77 22.93
CA ALA A 285 4.17 11.43 23.62
C ALA A 285 4.25 11.30 25.15
N ASN A 286 5.39 10.87 25.72
CA ASN A 286 5.58 10.60 27.15
C ASN A 286 4.52 9.66 27.75
N CYS A 287 3.98 8.74 26.94
CA CYS A 287 3.00 7.73 27.37
C CYS A 287 3.67 6.42 27.82
N VAL A 288 5.00 6.38 27.92
CA VAL A 288 5.80 5.23 28.37
C VAL A 288 6.69 5.68 29.53
N ASP A 289 6.82 4.88 30.59
CA ASP A 289 7.74 5.20 31.67
C ASP A 289 9.15 4.78 31.23
N SER A 290 10.06 5.73 31.06
CA SER A 290 11.45 5.42 30.71
C SER A 290 12.09 4.61 31.85
N PHE A 291 12.30 3.31 31.64
CA PHE A 291 12.91 2.45 32.66
C PHE A 291 14.42 2.69 32.85
N ASN A 292 15.07 3.49 32.01
CA ASN A 292 16.49 3.81 32.16
C ASN A 292 16.73 5.31 32.02
N GLY A 293 17.31 5.92 33.05
CA GLY A 293 17.84 7.30 33.06
C GLY A 293 19.09 7.46 32.19
N SER A 294 18.99 7.04 30.93
CA SER A 294 20.03 7.06 29.92
C SER A 294 19.82 8.26 28.98
N GLN A 295 20.91 8.85 28.51
CA GLN A 295 21.05 10.03 27.64
C GLN A 295 20.20 10.08 26.34
N GLU A 296 19.37 9.08 26.05
CA GLU A 296 18.52 8.96 24.86
C GLU A 296 17.35 9.95 24.83
N SER A 297 16.87 10.41 25.99
CA SER A 297 15.69 11.29 26.10
C SER A 297 15.87 12.65 25.41
N ALA A 298 17.09 13.19 25.36
CA ALA A 298 17.35 14.49 24.73
C ALA A 298 17.28 14.42 23.19
N TYR A 299 17.75 13.33 22.58
CA TYR A 299 17.72 13.13 21.13
C TYR A 299 16.33 12.73 20.63
N GLN A 300 15.61 11.89 21.38
CA GLN A 300 14.21 11.56 21.09
C GLN A 300 13.31 12.78 21.22
N LEU A 301 13.46 13.56 22.30
CA LEU A 301 12.75 14.82 22.50
C LEU A 301 13.13 15.84 21.42
N ALA A 302 14.40 15.94 21.01
CA ALA A 302 14.82 16.80 19.92
C ALA A 302 14.30 16.33 18.56
N SER A 303 14.18 15.03 18.31
CA SER A 303 13.62 14.46 17.09
C SER A 303 12.11 14.66 17.01
N ALA A 304 11.39 14.41 18.11
CA ALA A 304 9.96 14.69 18.26
C ALA A 304 9.69 16.19 18.13
N LYS A 305 10.43 17.05 18.85
CA LYS A 305 10.33 18.52 18.70
C LYS A 305 10.74 18.99 17.32
N ALA A 306 11.71 18.36 16.65
CA ALA A 306 12.08 18.73 15.29
C ALA A 306 11.03 18.26 14.27
N ALA A 307 10.42 17.09 14.45
CA ALA A 307 9.31 16.62 13.63
C ALA A 307 8.09 17.52 13.82
N GLN A 308 7.75 17.84 15.07
CA GLN A 308 6.70 18.78 15.46
C GLN A 308 6.97 20.18 14.88
N HIS A 309 8.15 20.75 15.11
CA HIS A 309 8.56 22.05 14.59
C HIS A 309 8.64 22.10 13.05
N ARG A 310 8.93 20.97 12.39
CA ARG A 310 8.88 20.86 10.92
C ARG A 310 7.44 20.80 10.43
N LEU A 311 6.57 20.02 11.07
CA LEU A 311 5.14 20.02 10.80
C LEU A 311 4.59 21.45 10.96
N GLU A 312 4.91 22.12 12.08
CA GLU A 312 4.53 23.50 12.43
C GLU A 312 4.83 24.54 11.35
N ARG A 313 5.94 24.35 10.62
CA ARG A 313 6.39 25.27 9.56
C ARG A 313 5.99 24.81 8.17
N GLY A 314 5.20 23.75 8.05
CA GLY A 314 4.93 23.10 6.77
C GLY A 314 6.20 22.58 6.10
N VAL A 315 7.27 22.35 6.87
CA VAL A 315 8.55 21.83 6.41
C VAL A 315 8.43 20.32 6.26
N TRP A 316 8.70 19.90 5.04
CA TRP A 316 8.55 18.56 4.54
C TRP A 316 9.56 17.68 5.26
N THR A 317 9.11 16.63 5.93
CA THR A 317 10.04 15.65 6.43
C THR A 317 10.54 14.84 5.24
N SER A 318 11.85 14.86 5.02
CA SER A 318 12.47 13.94 4.08
C SER A 318 12.15 12.52 4.54
N VAL A 319 11.89 11.63 3.59
CA VAL A 319 11.75 10.18 3.74
C VAL A 319 12.57 9.58 4.90
N ARG A 320 13.81 10.05 5.08
CA ARG A 320 14.76 9.55 6.09
C ARG A 320 14.35 9.84 7.55
N PHE A 321 13.38 10.72 7.76
CA PHE A 321 12.85 11.14 9.07
C PHE A 321 11.34 10.89 9.19
N GLY A 322 10.77 10.08 8.29
CA GLY A 322 9.32 9.81 8.18
C GLY A 322 8.52 10.92 7.50
N ASP A 323 7.20 10.74 7.38
CA ASP A 323 6.22 11.68 6.84
C ASP A 323 4.84 11.45 7.48
N MET A 324 4.39 12.43 8.27
CA MET A 324 3.14 12.33 9.04
C MET A 324 1.91 12.15 8.15
N ARG A 325 1.85 12.82 6.99
CA ARG A 325 0.67 12.78 6.10
C ARG A 325 0.55 11.40 5.46
N ARG A 326 1.66 10.86 4.96
CA ARG A 326 1.69 9.51 4.40
C ARG A 326 1.50 8.43 5.45
N ALA A 327 2.02 8.61 6.67
CA ALA A 327 1.78 7.70 7.78
C ALA A 327 0.30 7.66 8.16
N LEU A 328 -0.36 8.83 8.30
CA LEU A 328 -1.80 8.92 8.52
C LEU A 328 -2.58 8.26 7.38
N SER A 329 -2.30 8.61 6.11
CA SER A 329 -2.97 8.04 4.95
C SER A 329 -2.84 6.50 4.89
N ALA A 330 -1.66 5.96 5.18
CA ALA A 330 -1.44 4.52 5.24
C ALA A 330 -2.26 3.86 6.36
N CYS A 331 -2.31 4.45 7.57
CA CYS A 331 -3.14 3.96 8.67
C CYS A 331 -4.64 3.99 8.33
N GLU A 332 -5.15 5.07 7.73
CA GLU A 332 -6.55 5.15 7.33
C GLU A 332 -6.92 4.07 6.28
N ARG A 333 -6.05 3.84 5.30
CA ARG A 333 -6.23 2.78 4.30
C ARG A 333 -6.17 1.38 4.94
N LEU A 334 -5.30 1.17 5.93
CA LEU A 334 -5.25 -0.09 6.69
C LEU A 334 -6.53 -0.32 7.51
N ILE A 335 -7.08 0.73 8.15
CA ILE A 335 -8.36 0.68 8.86
C ILE A 335 -9.50 0.33 7.89
N LEU A 336 -9.50 0.90 6.67
CA LEU A 336 -10.47 0.58 5.63
C LEU A 336 -10.43 -0.89 5.18
N LEU A 337 -9.27 -1.55 5.23
CA LEU A 337 -9.16 -2.98 4.95
C LEU A 337 -9.81 -3.87 6.02
N LYS A 338 -10.09 -3.34 7.22
CA LYS A 338 -10.81 -4.00 8.33
C LYS A 338 -10.21 -5.33 8.79
N ASN A 339 -8.89 -5.48 8.73
CA ASN A 339 -8.22 -6.72 9.14
C ASN A 339 -7.67 -6.69 10.57
N ASN A 340 -7.00 -5.59 10.95
CA ASN A 340 -6.32 -5.51 12.23
C ASN A 340 -6.81 -4.29 13.04
N PRO A 341 -7.41 -4.49 14.24
CA PRO A 341 -7.88 -3.38 15.07
C PRO A 341 -6.73 -2.49 15.57
N LYS A 342 -5.49 -3.00 15.68
CA LYS A 342 -4.33 -2.20 16.12
C LYS A 342 -4.07 -0.98 15.21
N GLU A 343 -4.55 -1.00 13.98
CA GLU A 343 -4.43 0.13 13.07
C GLU A 343 -5.19 1.38 13.58
N MET A 344 -6.29 1.19 14.33
CA MET A 344 -7.02 2.30 14.96
C MET A 344 -6.21 2.93 16.10
N ARG A 345 -5.52 2.11 16.88
CA ARG A 345 -4.59 2.57 17.93
C ARG A 345 -3.43 3.35 17.33
N ASP A 346 -2.81 2.80 16.29
CA ASP A 346 -1.67 3.43 15.63
C ASP A 346 -2.07 4.74 14.93
N TYR A 347 -3.28 4.81 14.36
CA TYR A 347 -3.84 6.06 13.85
C TYR A 347 -4.12 7.08 14.96
N SER A 348 -4.67 6.64 16.10
CA SER A 348 -4.98 7.50 17.25
C SER A 348 -3.73 8.22 17.79
N ILE A 349 -2.59 7.53 17.94
CA ILE A 349 -1.36 8.18 18.40
C ILE A 349 -0.82 9.19 17.38
N LEU A 350 -0.94 8.94 16.08
CA LEU A 350 -0.57 9.95 15.06
C LEU A 350 -1.48 11.18 15.12
N LEU A 351 -2.79 10.99 15.32
CA LEU A 351 -3.74 12.09 15.51
C LEU A 351 -3.42 12.91 16.76
N TYR A 352 -3.02 12.25 17.86
CA TYR A 352 -2.57 12.92 19.08
C TYR A 352 -1.40 13.87 18.79
N HIS A 353 -0.38 13.38 18.06
CA HIS A 353 0.77 14.21 17.63
C HIS A 353 0.40 15.33 16.66
N CYS A 354 -0.75 15.25 16.00
CA CYS A 354 -1.29 16.32 15.16
C CYS A 354 -2.17 17.32 15.91
N GLY A 355 -2.36 17.17 17.23
CA GLY A 355 -3.26 18.00 18.02
C GLY A 355 -4.76 17.71 17.78
N LEU A 356 -5.09 16.63 17.07
CA LEU A 356 -6.45 16.22 16.76
C LEU A 356 -6.99 15.31 17.87
N TYR A 357 -7.09 15.86 19.09
CA TYR A 357 -7.33 15.10 20.32
C TYR A 357 -8.70 14.41 20.35
N ASP A 358 -9.77 15.09 19.93
CA ASP A 358 -11.12 14.52 19.89
C ASP A 358 -11.18 13.31 18.95
N GLN A 359 -10.58 13.43 17.76
CA GLN A 359 -10.53 12.34 16.79
C GLN A 359 -9.60 11.22 17.29
N SER A 360 -8.48 11.57 17.92
CA SER A 360 -7.58 10.59 18.55
C SER A 360 -8.30 9.77 19.61
N LEU A 361 -9.07 10.40 20.50
CA LEU A 361 -9.86 9.75 21.54
C LEU A 361 -10.94 8.84 20.94
N LYS A 362 -11.63 9.32 19.90
CA LYS A 362 -12.64 8.53 19.19
C LYS A 362 -12.06 7.23 18.65
N TYR A 363 -10.94 7.27 17.94
CA TYR A 363 -10.32 6.07 17.36
C TYR A 363 -9.71 5.15 18.42
N LEU A 364 -9.22 5.69 19.53
CA LEU A 364 -8.73 4.88 20.65
C LEU A 364 -9.87 4.11 21.33
N LYS A 365 -11.04 4.72 21.49
CA LYS A 365 -12.26 4.04 21.98
C LYS A 365 -12.72 2.94 21.03
N LEU A 366 -12.72 3.19 19.71
CA LEU A 366 -13.03 2.16 18.71
C LEU A 366 -12.05 0.97 18.77
N TYR A 367 -10.76 1.22 19.01
CA TYR A 367 -9.78 0.16 19.25
C TYR A 367 -10.14 -0.68 20.48
N GLN A 368 -10.50 -0.04 21.60
CA GLN A 368 -10.88 -0.73 22.83
C GLN A 368 -12.13 -1.58 22.64
N GLU A 369 -13.17 -1.05 21.99
CA GLU A 369 -14.40 -1.80 21.67
C GLU A 369 -14.12 -3.02 20.79
N ALA A 370 -13.35 -2.83 19.72
CA ALA A 370 -12.96 -3.92 18.82
C ALA A 370 -12.15 -5.00 19.57
N LYS A 371 -11.23 -4.58 20.43
CA LYS A 371 -10.45 -5.47 21.28
C LYS A 371 -11.32 -6.25 22.26
N SER A 372 -12.23 -5.59 22.98
CA SER A 372 -13.14 -6.24 23.94
C SER A 372 -14.09 -7.25 23.28
N SER A 373 -14.49 -6.99 22.03
CA SER A 373 -15.31 -7.92 21.24
C SER A 373 -14.54 -9.16 20.77
N SER A 374 -13.22 -9.03 20.59
CA SER A 374 -12.34 -10.16 20.34
C SER A 374 -12.07 -10.87 21.66
N SER A 375 -12.38 -12.16 21.79
CA SER A 375 -12.05 -12.95 22.99
C SER A 375 -10.55 -13.23 23.09
N GLN A 376 -9.71 -12.19 22.98
CA GLN A 376 -8.26 -12.31 23.09
C GLN A 376 -7.90 -12.72 24.52
N ARG A 377 -7.36 -13.93 24.65
CA ARG A 377 -6.61 -14.38 25.83
C ARG A 377 -5.57 -13.31 26.15
N GLN A 378 -5.44 -12.95 27.43
CA GLN A 378 -4.41 -12.04 27.91
C GLN A 378 -3.06 -12.43 27.30
N SER A 379 -2.50 -11.51 26.51
CA SER A 379 -1.21 -11.72 25.84
C SER A 379 -0.11 -11.78 26.90
N THR A 380 0.68 -12.85 26.88
CA THR A 380 1.84 -13.03 27.78
C THR A 380 3.11 -12.37 27.24
N ASN A 381 3.03 -11.72 26.08
CA ASN A 381 4.18 -11.07 25.45
C ASN A 381 4.46 -9.71 26.12
N SER A 382 5.68 -9.50 26.61
CA SER A 382 6.10 -8.26 27.30
C SER A 382 5.81 -7.00 26.47
N ILE A 383 6.10 -7.04 25.15
CA ILE A 383 5.84 -5.91 24.24
C ILE A 383 4.36 -5.59 24.18
N SER A 384 3.50 -6.62 24.15
CA SER A 384 2.05 -6.43 24.12
C SER A 384 1.52 -5.85 25.42
N ILE A 385 2.17 -6.10 26.57
CA ILE A 385 1.79 -5.51 27.85
C ILE A 385 2.14 -4.01 27.84
N LEU A 386 3.36 -3.66 27.40
CA LEU A 386 3.80 -2.26 27.26
C LEU A 386 2.90 -1.48 26.30
N GLU A 387 2.51 -2.08 25.16
CA GLU A 387 1.57 -1.47 24.21
C GLU A 387 0.23 -1.12 24.89
N GLU A 388 -0.26 -1.97 25.79
CA GLU A 388 -1.54 -1.74 26.46
C GLU A 388 -1.43 -0.72 27.59
N GLU A 389 -0.35 -0.71 28.35
CA GLU A 389 -0.07 0.33 29.33
C GLU A 389 0.01 1.71 28.66
N ALA A 390 0.72 1.80 27.52
CA ALA A 390 0.79 3.02 26.72
C ALA A 390 -0.58 3.46 26.18
N VAL A 391 -1.44 2.51 25.76
CA VAL A 391 -2.83 2.82 25.38
C VAL A 391 -3.62 3.41 26.53
N GLN A 392 -3.51 2.85 27.75
CA GLN A 392 -4.23 3.38 28.91
C GLN A 392 -3.74 4.78 29.29
N LYS A 393 -2.43 5.01 29.27
CA LYS A 393 -1.84 6.34 29.53
C LYS A 393 -2.30 7.37 28.51
N LEU A 394 -2.28 7.02 27.22
CA LEU A 394 -2.79 7.88 26.16
C LEU A 394 -4.29 8.19 26.36
N LEU A 395 -5.09 7.20 26.75
CA LEU A 395 -6.52 7.40 27.03
C LEU A 395 -6.74 8.37 28.21
N VAL A 396 -6.03 8.18 29.32
CA VAL A 396 -6.10 9.09 30.48
C VAL A 396 -5.73 10.51 30.06
N ARG A 397 -4.62 10.66 29.33
CA ARG A 397 -4.15 11.96 28.85
C ARG A 397 -5.16 12.65 27.94
N LEU A 398 -5.71 11.93 26.97
CA LEU A 398 -6.73 12.47 26.07
C LEU A 398 -7.99 12.88 26.83
N ASN A 399 -8.46 12.08 27.80
CA ASN A 399 -9.61 12.46 28.61
C ASN A 399 -9.35 13.74 29.39
N LEU A 400 -8.18 13.90 30.01
CA LEU A 400 -7.78 15.13 30.71
C LEU A 400 -7.82 16.35 29.78
N ILE A 401 -7.21 16.24 28.58
CA ILE A 401 -7.21 17.31 27.58
C ILE A 401 -8.65 17.67 27.17
N THR A 402 -9.50 16.67 26.91
CA THR A 402 -10.89 16.93 26.50
C THR A 402 -11.79 17.47 27.61
N THR A 403 -11.40 17.31 28.88
CA THR A 403 -12.12 17.91 30.01
C THR A 403 -11.76 19.38 30.26
N GLU A 404 -10.64 19.86 29.71
CA GLU A 404 -10.25 21.27 29.79
C GLU A 404 -10.90 22.08 28.64
N GLU A 405 -11.67 23.12 28.99
CA GLU A 405 -12.28 24.01 27.99
C GLU A 405 -11.21 24.75 27.18
N GLY A 406 -11.26 24.64 25.85
CA GLY A 406 -10.40 25.41 24.92
C GLY A 406 -9.32 24.60 24.18
N TRP A 407 -9.14 23.31 24.50
CA TRP A 407 -8.13 22.44 23.85
C TRP A 407 -8.70 21.48 22.80
N SER A 408 -10.01 21.35 22.71
CA SER A 408 -10.72 20.42 21.80
C SER A 408 -10.70 20.87 20.33
N GLN A 409 -10.37 22.14 20.04
CA GLN A 409 -10.37 22.65 18.68
C GLN A 409 -9.29 23.74 18.51
N PRO A 410 -8.44 23.67 17.46
CA PRO A 410 -7.54 24.78 17.15
C PRO A 410 -8.39 26.03 16.85
N PHE A 411 -8.15 27.13 17.56
CA PHE A 411 -8.80 28.41 17.23
C PHE A 411 -8.41 28.81 15.80
N TYR A 412 -9.39 28.79 14.90
CA TYR A 412 -9.29 28.98 13.45
C TYR A 412 -8.88 30.41 13.01
N VAL A 413 -7.82 31.02 13.55
CA VAL A 413 -7.15 32.19 12.93
C VAL A 413 -5.68 32.23 13.35
N ARG A 414 -4.83 31.55 12.57
CA ARG A 414 -3.35 31.59 12.43
C ARG A 414 -2.81 30.17 12.42
N ASN A 415 -2.14 29.82 11.33
CA ASN A 415 -1.26 28.66 11.14
C ASN A 415 -1.68 27.42 11.95
N PHE A 416 -2.24 26.42 11.24
CA PHE A 416 -2.74 25.11 11.68
C PHE A 416 -2.00 24.35 12.82
N LEU A 417 -0.83 24.83 13.25
CA LEU A 417 0.04 24.20 14.24
C LEU A 417 0.61 25.20 15.28
N GLY A 418 0.01 26.39 15.43
CA GLY A 418 0.58 27.47 16.23
C GLY A 418 -0.02 27.65 17.63
N ASN A 419 0.28 26.75 18.57
CA ASN A 419 0.46 26.98 20.03
C ASN A 419 0.11 25.72 20.84
N ASN A 420 1.12 24.92 21.21
CA ASN A 420 0.97 23.85 22.21
C ASN A 420 1.88 24.12 23.42
N SER A 421 1.59 25.18 24.18
CA SER A 421 2.07 25.26 25.56
C SER A 421 1.16 24.36 26.42
N GLU A 422 1.40 23.05 26.41
CA GLU A 422 0.70 22.07 27.25
C GLU A 422 0.69 22.55 28.73
N PRO A 423 -0.42 22.39 29.48
CA PRO A 423 -0.35 22.42 30.93
C PRO A 423 0.33 21.13 31.41
N TRP A 424 1.32 21.31 32.27
CA TRP A 424 2.28 20.32 32.77
C TRP A 424 1.64 19.20 33.58
#